data_AF-A0AAU0H425-F1
#
_entry.id   AF-A0AAU0H425-F1
#
_cell.length_a   1.000
_cell.length_b   1.000
_cell.length_c   1.000
_cell.angle_alpha   90.00
_cell.angle_beta   90.00
_cell.angle_gamma   90.00
#
_symmetry.space_group_name_H-M   'P 1'
#
loop_
_entity.id
_entity.type
_entity.pdbx_description
1 polymer ?
#
loop_
_entity_poly.entity_id
_entity_poly.type
_entity_poly.pdbx_seq_one_letter_code
_entity_poly.pdbx_strand_id
1 'polypeptide(L)'
;MKVFSALLCVSLIMVSASSFGSSKKVKAAKLIKNANTVEDAFTSRGGMEGWTRVSFIIDTDGTTKDIVVFDYSGKDRYVKKSTKLVQNLQYSPASINEKPVTSAQILFVKHTYSEAGHSEGSVTPAFAKEYQAIIDALTSPSANMSSIKVSIDELVEDHTKNLNEHALAAWLKSIYYYKNEDFLEYMRQSQITVDLYEYLPVAILAKSTVNLFQSQLYYGNFNGASETLARMGSVDGLNLSQQTHQQFADALKASKATESSNVTKGQLSSLGAWSQAYEFSTFKVDVSQGSVDSVELRCNDYQQKYVEGWENQIDFPAQASNCILLIRGDAGATFDILEITS
;
A
#
# COMPACT_ATOMS: atom_id res chain seq x y z
N MET A 1 47.27 68.62 38.07
CA MET A 1 47.11 67.57 39.10
C MET A 1 45.95 66.67 38.66
N LYS A 2 46.29 65.41 38.32
CA LYS A 2 45.43 64.23 38.03
C LYS A 2 44.17 64.42 37.16
N VAL A 3 44.34 64.14 35.87
CA VAL A 3 43.25 63.76 34.93
C VAL A 3 43.09 62.24 34.99
N PHE A 4 41.91 61.75 35.36
CA PHE A 4 41.56 60.33 35.28
C PHE A 4 41.12 60.01 33.83
N SER A 5 41.91 59.20 33.11
CA SER A 5 41.45 58.52 31.89
C SER A 5 40.80 57.20 32.28
N ALA A 6 39.51 57.07 32.01
CA ALA A 6 38.80 55.79 32.05
C ALA A 6 38.96 55.10 30.69
N LEU A 7 39.63 53.96 30.66
CA LEU A 7 39.62 53.04 29.53
C LEU A 7 38.22 52.43 29.41
N LEU A 8 37.49 52.74 28.33
CA LEU A 8 36.30 52.02 27.94
C LEU A 8 36.73 50.82 27.06
N CYS A 9 36.78 49.62 27.64
CA CYS A 9 36.85 48.37 26.87
C CYS A 9 35.52 48.17 26.14
N VAL A 10 35.49 48.42 24.83
CA VAL A 10 34.38 48.01 23.96
C VAL A 10 34.58 46.53 23.66
N SER A 11 33.90 45.67 24.41
CA SER A 11 33.77 44.25 24.10
C SER A 11 32.90 44.09 22.86
N LEU A 12 33.53 43.78 21.72
CA LEU A 12 32.84 43.39 20.49
C LEU A 12 32.18 42.02 20.73
N ILE A 13 30.89 42.00 21.02
CA ILE A 13 30.09 40.77 21.01
C ILE A 13 29.87 40.41 19.55
N MET A 14 30.67 39.45 19.04
CA MET A 14 30.33 38.76 17.79
C MET A 14 29.07 37.94 18.04
N VAL A 15 27.93 38.47 17.62
CA VAL A 15 26.71 37.68 17.46
C VAL A 15 26.96 36.75 16.28
N SER A 16 27.32 35.51 16.58
CA SER A 16 27.25 34.43 15.61
C SER A 16 25.79 34.31 15.16
N ALA A 17 25.55 34.66 13.90
CA ALA A 17 24.30 34.33 13.25
C ALA A 17 24.22 32.80 13.16
N SER A 18 23.57 32.19 14.14
CA SER A 18 23.04 30.85 14.00
C SER A 18 22.10 30.88 12.81
N SER A 19 22.52 30.23 11.72
CA SER A 19 21.66 29.91 10.60
C SER A 19 20.51 29.07 11.14
N PHE A 20 19.38 29.72 11.44
CA PHE A 20 18.12 29.03 11.62
C PHE A 20 17.86 28.31 10.29
N GLY A 21 18.08 27.00 10.28
CA GLY A 21 17.59 26.14 9.20
C GLY A 21 16.11 26.41 9.08
N SER A 22 15.70 26.99 7.95
CA SER A 22 14.29 27.18 7.64
C SER A 22 13.63 25.80 7.65
N SER A 23 12.84 25.52 8.68
CA SER A 23 12.03 24.31 8.71
C SER A 23 11.05 24.39 7.52
N LYS A 24 11.24 23.48 6.56
CA LYS A 24 10.38 23.40 5.37
C LYS A 24 8.93 23.24 5.82
N LYS A 25 8.05 24.15 5.38
CA LYS A 25 6.61 24.02 5.63
C LYS A 25 6.00 23.21 4.48
N VAL A 26 5.77 21.92 4.73
CA VAL A 26 5.07 21.01 3.81
C VAL A 26 3.58 21.02 4.15
N LYS A 27 2.73 21.24 3.15
CA LYS A 27 1.28 21.02 3.25
C LYS A 27 0.89 19.93 2.26
N ALA A 28 0.27 18.86 2.74
CA ALA A 28 -0.21 17.78 1.88
C ALA A 28 -1.39 18.25 1.01
N ALA A 29 -1.57 17.61 -0.14
CA ALA A 29 -2.74 17.82 -0.99
C ALA A 29 -4.03 17.43 -0.24
N LYS A 30 -5.13 18.13 -0.52
CA LYS A 30 -6.44 17.86 0.10
C LYS A 30 -7.53 17.86 -0.95
N LEU A 31 -8.44 16.91 -0.87
CA LEU A 31 -9.60 16.86 -1.77
C LEU A 31 -10.46 18.11 -1.53
N ILE A 32 -10.78 18.85 -2.59
CA ILE A 32 -11.62 20.05 -2.52
C ILE A 32 -12.93 19.91 -3.30
N LYS A 33 -12.96 19.03 -4.30
CA LYS A 33 -14.18 18.75 -5.07
C LYS A 33 -14.16 17.32 -5.58
N ASN A 34 -15.32 16.68 -5.47
CA ASN A 34 -15.60 15.36 -6.04
C ASN A 34 -16.74 15.52 -7.05
N ALA A 35 -16.44 15.43 -8.35
CA ALA A 35 -17.41 15.58 -9.42
C ALA A 35 -18.05 14.24 -9.85
N ASN A 36 -17.78 13.15 -9.12
CA ASN A 36 -18.34 11.84 -9.42
C ASN A 36 -19.85 11.83 -9.21
N THR A 37 -20.57 11.21 -10.14
CA THR A 37 -21.97 10.87 -9.96
C THR A 37 -22.10 9.58 -9.13
N VAL A 38 -23.29 9.31 -8.61
CA VAL A 38 -23.64 8.03 -7.97
C VAL A 38 -23.30 6.85 -8.90
N GLU A 39 -23.54 6.96 -10.21
CA GLU A 39 -23.21 5.90 -11.18
C GLU A 39 -21.70 5.71 -11.42
N ASP A 40 -20.90 6.75 -11.18
CA ASP A 40 -19.44 6.69 -11.24
C ASP A 40 -18.85 6.02 -9.98
N ALA A 41 -19.48 6.24 -8.82
CA ALA A 41 -19.09 5.66 -7.54
C ALA A 41 -19.62 4.22 -7.33
N PHE A 42 -20.80 3.89 -7.85
CA PHE A 42 -21.48 2.61 -7.61
C PHE A 42 -21.62 1.77 -8.86
N THR A 43 -21.78 0.46 -8.68
CA THR A 43 -22.03 -0.47 -9.80
C THR A 43 -23.53 -0.75 -9.94
N SER A 44 -24.17 -0.16 -10.94
CA SER A 44 -25.61 -0.35 -11.18
C SER A 44 -25.96 -1.66 -11.89
N ARG A 45 -24.99 -2.35 -12.52
CA ARG A 45 -25.25 -3.55 -13.33
C ARG A 45 -24.88 -4.83 -12.60
N GLY A 46 -25.91 -5.49 -12.06
CA GLY A 46 -25.87 -6.91 -11.67
C GLY A 46 -25.59 -7.21 -10.20
N GLY A 47 -25.60 -6.23 -9.30
CA GLY A 47 -25.42 -6.47 -7.85
C GLY A 47 -24.02 -6.93 -7.45
N MET A 48 -23.03 -6.77 -8.32
CA MET A 48 -21.65 -7.22 -8.10
C MET A 48 -20.79 -6.07 -7.61
N GLU A 49 -20.16 -6.28 -6.46
CA GLU A 49 -19.21 -5.40 -5.82
C GLU A 49 -17.77 -5.79 -6.20
N GLY A 50 -16.80 -5.02 -5.74
CA GLY A 50 -15.39 -5.28 -5.97
C GLY A 50 -14.51 -4.22 -5.34
N TRP A 51 -13.21 -4.29 -5.55
CA TRP A 51 -12.27 -3.30 -5.06
C TRP A 51 -11.14 -3.07 -6.05
N THR A 52 -10.47 -1.93 -5.93
CA THR A 52 -9.24 -1.61 -6.68
C THR A 52 -8.27 -0.84 -5.80
N ARG A 53 -6.97 -1.01 -6.03
CA ARG A 53 -5.95 -0.09 -5.56
C ARG A 53 -5.45 0.78 -6.71
N VAL A 54 -5.41 2.07 -6.46
CA VAL A 54 -5.09 3.08 -7.48
C VAL A 54 -3.99 3.98 -6.96
N SER A 55 -2.89 4.11 -7.69
CA SER A 55 -1.90 5.17 -7.49
C SER A 55 -2.13 6.26 -8.52
N PHE A 56 -2.06 7.52 -8.13
CA PHE A 56 -2.19 8.65 -9.05
C PHE A 56 -1.39 9.85 -8.58
N ILE A 57 -1.15 10.76 -9.52
CA ILE A 57 -0.46 12.01 -9.30
C ILE A 57 -1.49 13.15 -9.20
N ILE A 58 -1.31 14.03 -8.22
CA ILE A 58 -1.99 15.31 -8.09
C ILE A 58 -1.01 16.38 -8.61
N ASP A 59 -1.41 17.08 -9.66
CA ASP A 59 -0.58 18.10 -10.29
C ASP A 59 -0.61 19.42 -9.50
N THR A 60 0.24 20.36 -9.89
CA THR A 60 0.36 21.69 -9.26
C THR A 60 -0.88 22.57 -9.37
N ASP A 61 -1.82 22.25 -10.28
CA ASP A 61 -3.15 22.87 -10.37
C ASP A 61 -4.23 22.09 -9.59
N GLY A 62 -3.86 20.97 -8.97
CA GLY A 62 -4.73 20.09 -8.20
C GLY A 62 -5.53 19.09 -9.01
N THR A 63 -5.35 19.02 -10.34
CA THR A 63 -5.93 17.97 -11.18
C THR A 63 -5.22 16.64 -10.98
N THR A 64 -5.89 15.53 -11.30
CA THR A 64 -5.29 14.19 -11.22
C THR A 64 -4.76 13.73 -12.57
N LYS A 65 -3.59 13.08 -12.58
CA LYS A 65 -2.94 12.51 -13.77
C LYS A 65 -2.20 11.22 -13.43
N ASP A 66 -1.75 10.51 -14.46
CA ASP A 66 -0.95 9.27 -14.33
C ASP A 66 -1.56 8.26 -13.36
N ILE A 67 -2.84 7.98 -13.59
CA ILE A 67 -3.68 7.11 -12.78
C ILE A 67 -3.38 5.66 -13.15
N VAL A 68 -2.88 4.90 -12.20
CA VAL A 68 -2.47 3.52 -12.35
C VAL A 68 -3.24 2.66 -11.35
N VAL A 69 -4.15 1.83 -11.86
CA VAL A 69 -4.73 0.74 -11.08
C VAL A 69 -3.71 -0.38 -11.04
N PHE A 70 -3.22 -0.72 -9.85
CA PHE A 70 -2.16 -1.72 -9.70
C PHE A 70 -2.63 -3.01 -9.04
N ASP A 71 -3.83 -3.03 -8.48
CA ASP A 71 -4.48 -4.25 -8.00
C ASP A 71 -6.00 -4.10 -8.05
N TYR A 72 -6.73 -5.20 -8.18
CA TYR A 72 -8.20 -5.21 -8.24
C TYR A 72 -8.80 -6.59 -7.95
N SER A 73 -10.11 -6.61 -7.67
CA SER A 73 -10.92 -7.84 -7.67
C SER A 73 -11.94 -7.89 -8.79
N GLY A 74 -12.34 -9.11 -9.16
CA GLY A 74 -13.43 -9.34 -10.11
C GLY A 74 -13.04 -8.97 -11.53
N LYS A 75 -13.90 -8.20 -12.22
CA LYS A 75 -13.78 -7.92 -13.66
C LYS A 75 -13.08 -6.58 -13.95
N ASP A 76 -12.45 -6.48 -15.12
CA ASP A 76 -11.79 -5.26 -15.65
C ASP A 76 -12.65 -3.97 -15.64
N ARG A 77 -13.97 -4.09 -15.54
CA ARG A 77 -14.87 -2.92 -15.42
C ARG A 77 -14.50 -2.03 -14.22
N TYR A 78 -13.96 -2.60 -13.14
CA TYR A 78 -13.57 -1.83 -11.96
C TYR A 78 -12.33 -0.99 -12.22
N VAL A 79 -11.40 -1.46 -13.05
CA VAL A 79 -10.22 -0.68 -13.50
C VAL A 79 -10.69 0.60 -14.20
N LYS A 80 -11.62 0.48 -15.15
CA LYS A 80 -12.17 1.64 -15.89
C LYS A 80 -12.94 2.59 -14.97
N LYS A 81 -13.77 2.06 -14.07
CA LYS A 81 -14.55 2.85 -13.11
C LYS A 81 -13.64 3.62 -12.15
N SER A 82 -12.65 2.98 -11.55
CA SER A 82 -11.72 3.63 -10.63
C SER A 82 -10.87 4.70 -11.31
N THR A 83 -10.47 4.46 -12.56
CA THR A 83 -9.76 5.48 -13.34
C THR A 83 -10.64 6.71 -13.53
N LYS A 84 -11.90 6.54 -13.96
CA LYS A 84 -12.86 7.65 -14.09
C LYS A 84 -13.13 8.33 -12.76
N LEU A 85 -13.25 7.56 -11.68
CA LEU A 85 -13.48 8.08 -10.33
C LEU A 85 -12.39 9.07 -9.95
N VAL A 86 -11.12 8.67 -10.10
CA VAL A 86 -9.97 9.52 -9.74
C VAL A 86 -9.84 10.72 -10.68
N GLN A 87 -10.15 10.58 -11.97
CA GLN A 87 -10.17 11.70 -12.94
C GLN A 87 -11.13 12.83 -12.53
N ASN A 88 -12.22 12.49 -11.84
CA ASN A 88 -13.25 13.43 -11.41
C ASN A 88 -12.97 14.04 -10.03
N LEU A 89 -11.85 13.70 -9.39
CA LEU A 89 -11.41 14.30 -8.14
C LEU A 89 -10.56 15.54 -8.44
N GLN A 90 -10.78 16.59 -7.64
CA GLN A 90 -9.98 17.81 -7.69
C GLN A 90 -9.46 18.12 -6.29
N TYR A 91 -8.18 18.45 -6.21
CA TYR A 91 -7.47 18.72 -4.98
C TYR A 91 -7.02 20.18 -4.89
N SER A 92 -6.78 20.66 -3.67
CA SER A 92 -5.76 21.67 -3.46
C SER A 92 -4.40 20.96 -3.54
N PRO A 93 -3.45 21.43 -4.36
CA PRO A 93 -2.16 20.77 -4.53
C PRO A 93 -1.38 20.73 -3.22
N ALA A 94 -0.41 19.81 -3.12
CA ALA A 94 0.57 19.89 -2.06
C ALA A 94 1.42 21.15 -2.24
N SER A 95 2.04 21.65 -1.17
CA SER A 95 2.92 22.81 -1.26
C SER A 95 4.14 22.70 -0.36
N ILE A 96 5.30 23.10 -0.87
CA ILE A 96 6.51 23.35 -0.08
C ILE A 96 6.72 24.86 -0.01
N ASN A 97 6.75 25.41 1.20
CA ASN A 97 6.91 26.86 1.42
C ASN A 97 5.92 27.68 0.57
N GLU A 98 4.66 27.22 0.58
CA GLU A 98 3.52 27.83 -0.13
C GLU A 98 3.57 27.76 -1.66
N LYS A 99 4.62 27.15 -2.24
CA LYS A 99 4.69 26.87 -3.67
C LYS A 99 4.05 25.51 -3.97
N PRO A 100 3.05 25.43 -4.87
CA PRO A 100 2.48 24.16 -5.29
C PRO A 100 3.54 23.20 -5.82
N VAL A 101 3.43 21.94 -5.44
CA VAL A 101 4.27 20.84 -5.93
C VAL A 101 3.38 19.67 -6.32
N THR A 102 3.86 18.90 -7.29
CA THR A 102 3.26 17.62 -7.63
C THR A 102 3.34 16.69 -6.42
N SER A 103 2.27 15.94 -6.19
CA SER A 103 2.22 14.92 -5.15
C SER A 103 1.56 13.65 -5.66
N ALA A 104 1.63 12.58 -4.88
CA ALA A 104 1.01 11.31 -5.21
C ALA A 104 0.19 10.77 -4.05
N GLN A 105 -0.80 9.95 -4.38
CA GLN A 105 -1.61 9.24 -3.40
C GLN A 105 -1.90 7.82 -3.89
N ILE A 106 -2.17 6.92 -2.94
CA ILE A 106 -2.86 5.66 -3.19
C ILE A 106 -4.28 5.74 -2.62
N LEU A 107 -5.25 5.21 -3.37
CA LEU A 107 -6.61 4.96 -2.89
C LEU A 107 -6.95 3.48 -2.99
N PHE A 108 -7.52 2.94 -1.91
CA PHE A 108 -8.27 1.69 -1.94
C PHE A 108 -9.74 2.00 -2.17
N VAL A 109 -10.22 1.76 -3.39
CA VAL A 109 -11.59 2.06 -3.80
C VAL A 109 -12.43 0.80 -3.69
N LYS A 110 -13.46 0.84 -2.85
CA LYS A 110 -14.50 -0.18 -2.76
C LYS A 110 -15.62 0.18 -3.74
N HIS A 111 -15.98 -0.75 -4.60
CA HIS A 111 -17.08 -0.64 -5.54
C HIS A 111 -18.29 -1.36 -4.96
N THR A 112 -19.24 -0.62 -4.40
CA THR A 112 -20.46 -1.20 -3.82
C THR A 112 -21.64 -1.12 -4.77
N TYR A 113 -22.70 -1.89 -4.48
CA TYR A 113 -23.95 -1.84 -5.25
C TYR A 113 -24.80 -0.60 -4.93
N SER A 114 -24.80 -0.16 -3.67
CA SER A 114 -25.50 1.02 -3.18
C SER A 114 -24.67 1.76 -2.14
N GLU A 115 -25.06 3.01 -1.84
CA GLU A 115 -24.49 3.80 -0.74
C GLU A 115 -24.55 3.06 0.61
N ALA A 116 -25.58 2.22 0.81
CA ALA A 116 -25.76 1.41 2.02
C ALA A 116 -24.97 0.07 2.03
N GLY A 117 -24.29 -0.29 0.93
CA GLY A 117 -23.74 -1.64 0.72
C GLY A 117 -24.82 -2.73 0.58
N HIS A 118 -24.44 -3.95 0.16
CA HIS A 118 -25.25 -5.13 0.49
C HIS A 118 -25.29 -5.32 2.02
N SER A 119 -26.33 -5.98 2.53
CA SER A 119 -26.47 -6.29 3.96
C SER A 119 -25.17 -6.86 4.54
N GLU A 120 -24.56 -6.08 5.43
CA GLU A 120 -23.31 -6.42 6.13
C GLU A 120 -23.35 -7.87 6.64
N GLY A 121 -22.28 -8.62 6.38
CA GLY A 121 -22.08 -9.95 6.95
C GLY A 121 -22.79 -11.12 6.27
N SER A 122 -23.43 -10.94 5.11
CA SER A 122 -24.08 -12.05 4.38
C SER A 122 -23.34 -12.47 3.11
N VAL A 123 -23.18 -13.77 2.93
CA VAL A 123 -22.67 -14.41 1.71
C VAL A 123 -23.79 -15.14 0.99
N THR A 124 -23.68 -15.30 -0.33
CA THR A 124 -24.66 -16.06 -1.11
C THR A 124 -24.55 -17.55 -0.80
N PRO A 125 -25.66 -18.32 -0.92
CA PRO A 125 -25.63 -19.76 -0.70
C PRO A 125 -24.67 -20.52 -1.63
N ALA A 126 -24.52 -20.05 -2.88
CA ALA A 126 -23.60 -20.63 -3.85
C ALA A 126 -22.14 -20.47 -3.39
N PHE A 127 -21.75 -19.23 -3.02
CA PHE A 127 -20.43 -18.96 -2.46
C PHE A 127 -20.18 -19.80 -1.21
N ALA A 128 -21.10 -19.79 -0.25
CA ALA A 128 -20.93 -20.50 1.02
C ALA A 128 -20.66 -22.00 0.83
N LYS A 129 -21.41 -22.63 -0.08
CA LYS A 129 -21.26 -24.05 -0.40
C LYS A 129 -19.89 -24.37 -0.99
N GLU A 130 -19.46 -23.62 -2.00
CA GLU A 130 -18.18 -23.88 -2.67
C GLU A 130 -16.98 -23.49 -1.82
N TYR A 131 -17.06 -22.35 -1.13
CA TYR A 131 -16.07 -21.93 -0.15
C TYR A 131 -15.81 -23.02 0.89
N GLN A 132 -16.87 -23.60 1.48
CA GLN A 132 -16.72 -24.66 2.46
C GLN A 132 -16.10 -25.92 1.86
N ALA A 133 -16.53 -26.32 0.66
CA ALA A 133 -15.96 -27.47 -0.04
C ALA A 133 -14.45 -27.31 -0.29
N ILE A 134 -14.00 -26.10 -0.64
CA ILE A 134 -12.57 -25.81 -0.85
C ILE A 134 -11.81 -25.81 0.47
N ILE A 135 -12.38 -25.26 1.55
CA ILE A 135 -11.77 -25.35 2.89
C ILE A 135 -11.60 -26.81 3.34
N ASP A 136 -12.62 -27.63 3.13
CA ASP A 136 -12.56 -29.07 3.46
C ASP A 136 -11.48 -29.76 2.62
N ALA A 137 -11.38 -29.44 1.32
CA ALA A 137 -10.33 -29.95 0.45
C ALA A 137 -8.93 -29.52 0.89
N LEU A 138 -8.74 -28.25 1.29
CA LEU A 138 -7.46 -27.69 1.76
C LEU A 138 -6.98 -28.31 3.09
N THR A 139 -7.91 -28.80 3.92
CA THR A 139 -7.61 -29.44 5.21
C THR A 139 -7.40 -30.96 5.10
N SER A 140 -7.72 -31.55 3.94
CA SER A 140 -7.49 -32.97 3.68
C SER A 140 -5.98 -33.31 3.62
N PRO A 141 -5.54 -34.42 4.23
CA PRO A 141 -4.16 -34.92 4.09
C PRO A 141 -3.77 -35.29 2.65
N SER A 142 -4.75 -35.57 1.78
CA SER A 142 -4.56 -35.94 0.37
C SER A 142 -4.92 -34.80 -0.59
N ALA A 143 -4.86 -33.56 -0.12
CA ALA A 143 -5.27 -32.38 -0.89
C ALA A 143 -4.54 -32.26 -2.24
N ASN A 144 -5.30 -32.22 -3.33
CA ASN A 144 -4.78 -31.97 -4.66
C ASN A 144 -4.77 -30.45 -4.94
N MET A 145 -3.61 -29.82 -4.82
CA MET A 145 -3.48 -28.36 -4.96
C MET A 145 -3.85 -27.84 -6.35
N SER A 146 -3.62 -28.61 -7.42
CA SER A 146 -4.00 -28.21 -8.77
C SER A 146 -5.52 -28.18 -8.95
N SER A 147 -6.24 -29.20 -8.46
CA SER A 147 -7.71 -29.21 -8.49
C SER A 147 -8.30 -28.12 -7.61
N ILE A 148 -7.71 -27.90 -6.43
CA ILE A 148 -8.14 -26.82 -5.51
C ILE A 148 -7.98 -25.44 -6.17
N LYS A 149 -6.88 -25.22 -6.92
CA LYS A 149 -6.69 -23.96 -7.65
C LYS A 149 -7.80 -23.70 -8.64
N VAL A 150 -8.19 -24.71 -9.41
CA VAL A 150 -9.32 -24.60 -10.36
C VAL A 150 -10.60 -24.23 -9.64
N SER A 151 -10.94 -24.91 -8.54
CA SER A 151 -12.14 -24.58 -7.75
C SER A 151 -12.09 -23.18 -7.13
N ILE A 152 -10.91 -22.71 -6.72
CA ILE A 152 -10.75 -21.33 -6.24
C ILE A 152 -11.00 -20.33 -7.37
N ASP A 153 -10.47 -20.58 -8.56
CA ASP A 153 -10.66 -19.70 -9.71
C ASP A 153 -12.13 -19.63 -10.12
N GLU A 154 -12.84 -20.76 -10.14
CA GLU A 154 -14.29 -20.84 -10.38
C GLU A 154 -15.09 -20.08 -9.30
N LEU A 155 -14.79 -20.28 -8.01
CA LEU A 155 -15.43 -19.54 -6.90
C LEU A 155 -15.24 -18.03 -7.06
N VAL A 156 -14.05 -17.58 -7.41
CA VAL A 156 -13.72 -16.15 -7.57
C VAL A 156 -14.43 -15.55 -8.79
N GLU A 157 -14.47 -16.29 -9.90
CA GLU A 157 -14.99 -15.80 -11.18
C GLU A 157 -16.52 -15.77 -11.25
N ASP A 158 -17.18 -16.79 -10.66
CA ASP A 158 -18.62 -17.03 -10.84
C ASP A 158 -19.46 -16.68 -9.59
N HIS A 159 -18.88 -16.84 -8.39
CA HIS A 159 -19.64 -16.82 -7.15
C HIS A 159 -19.17 -15.79 -6.11
N THR A 160 -18.09 -15.06 -6.38
CA THR A 160 -17.66 -13.93 -5.53
C THR A 160 -18.27 -12.63 -6.02
N LYS A 161 -19.36 -12.21 -5.39
CA LYS A 161 -20.20 -11.09 -5.84
C LYS A 161 -20.15 -9.89 -4.92
N ASN A 162 -20.11 -10.07 -3.60
CA ASN A 162 -20.13 -8.97 -2.63
C ASN A 162 -18.79 -8.83 -1.87
N LEU A 163 -18.58 -7.71 -1.17
CA LEU A 163 -17.31 -7.46 -0.46
C LEU A 163 -17.03 -8.43 0.70
N ASN A 164 -18.04 -9.02 1.33
CA ASN A 164 -17.85 -10.10 2.32
C ASN A 164 -17.28 -11.34 1.65
N GLU A 165 -17.83 -11.71 0.50
CA GLU A 165 -17.33 -12.83 -0.31
C GLU A 165 -15.92 -12.56 -0.82
N HIS A 166 -15.61 -11.33 -1.26
CA HIS A 166 -14.25 -10.94 -1.64
C HIS A 166 -13.25 -11.05 -0.48
N ALA A 167 -13.64 -10.64 0.73
CA ALA A 167 -12.80 -10.72 1.91
C ALA A 167 -12.52 -12.18 2.30
N LEU A 168 -13.56 -13.03 2.30
CA LEU A 168 -13.42 -14.45 2.56
C LEU A 168 -12.63 -15.17 1.46
N ALA A 169 -12.85 -14.84 0.18
CA ALA A 169 -12.09 -15.40 -0.92
C ALA A 169 -10.60 -15.03 -0.85
N ALA A 170 -10.27 -13.79 -0.47
CA ALA A 170 -8.89 -13.39 -0.22
C ALA A 170 -8.27 -14.20 0.93
N TRP A 171 -9.01 -14.39 2.04
CA TRP A 171 -8.57 -15.24 3.14
C TRP A 171 -8.34 -16.69 2.69
N LEU A 172 -9.26 -17.28 1.94
CA LEU A 172 -9.14 -18.64 1.38
C LEU A 172 -7.90 -18.77 0.48
N LYS A 173 -7.70 -17.82 -0.43
CA LYS A 173 -6.53 -17.79 -1.31
C LYS A 173 -5.24 -17.67 -0.50
N SER A 174 -5.23 -16.90 0.59
CA SER A 174 -4.06 -16.83 1.47
C SER A 174 -3.70 -18.20 2.05
N ILE A 175 -4.68 -18.99 2.50
CA ILE A 175 -4.44 -20.35 3.00
C ILE A 175 -3.88 -21.25 1.89
N TYR A 176 -4.46 -21.17 0.68
CA TYR A 176 -3.98 -21.92 -0.48
C TYR A 176 -2.52 -21.59 -0.81
N TYR A 177 -2.20 -20.32 -0.98
CA TYR A 177 -0.85 -19.90 -1.38
C TYR A 177 0.19 -20.19 -0.29
N TYR A 178 -0.18 -20.09 0.99
CA TYR A 178 0.69 -20.55 2.07
C TYR A 178 1.02 -22.05 1.96
N LYS A 179 0.02 -22.89 1.69
CA LYS A 179 0.21 -24.34 1.52
C LYS A 179 0.98 -24.71 0.26
N ASN A 180 0.93 -23.86 -0.77
CA ASN A 180 1.64 -24.02 -2.02
C ASN A 180 3.01 -23.32 -2.03
N GLU A 181 3.44 -22.78 -0.90
CA GLU A 181 4.72 -22.07 -0.72
C GLU A 181 4.90 -20.84 -1.64
N ASP A 182 3.80 -20.30 -2.17
CA ASP A 182 3.78 -19.04 -2.92
C ASP A 182 3.60 -17.88 -1.95
N PHE A 183 4.66 -17.56 -1.22
CA PHE A 183 4.54 -16.64 -0.09
C PHE A 183 4.36 -15.16 -0.50
N LEU A 184 4.71 -14.77 -1.74
CA LEU A 184 4.44 -13.43 -2.26
C LEU A 184 2.94 -13.23 -2.51
N GLU A 185 2.29 -14.21 -3.15
CA GLU A 185 0.84 -14.18 -3.29
C GLU A 185 0.14 -14.34 -1.93
N TYR A 186 0.66 -15.17 -1.02
CA TYR A 186 0.16 -15.24 0.36
C TYR A 186 0.17 -13.87 1.06
N MET A 187 1.27 -13.11 0.96
CA MET A 187 1.38 -11.77 1.51
C MET A 187 0.35 -10.83 0.86
N ARG A 188 0.24 -10.85 -0.47
CA ARG A 188 -0.73 -10.03 -1.21
C ARG A 188 -2.17 -10.32 -0.80
N GLN A 189 -2.57 -11.60 -0.74
CA GLN A 189 -3.92 -11.99 -0.34
C GLN A 189 -4.18 -11.68 1.15
N SER A 190 -3.17 -11.78 2.01
CA SER A 190 -3.27 -11.33 3.41
C SER A 190 -3.50 -9.82 3.51
N GLN A 191 -2.82 -9.03 2.68
CA GLN A 191 -3.06 -7.58 2.60
C GLN A 191 -4.48 -7.27 2.13
N ILE A 192 -4.97 -7.94 1.08
CA ILE A 192 -6.35 -7.75 0.59
C ILE A 192 -7.37 -8.08 1.70
N THR A 193 -7.12 -9.17 2.44
CA THR A 193 -7.96 -9.60 3.57
C THR A 193 -8.01 -8.50 4.64
N VAL A 194 -6.86 -7.94 5.03
CA VAL A 194 -6.78 -6.87 6.04
C VAL A 194 -7.37 -5.53 5.53
N ASP A 195 -7.24 -5.20 4.25
CA ASP A 195 -7.85 -3.99 3.68
C ASP A 195 -9.39 -4.06 3.67
N LEU A 196 -9.94 -5.28 3.65
CA LEU A 196 -11.37 -5.58 3.74
C LEU A 196 -11.83 -5.93 5.16
N TYR A 197 -11.12 -5.46 6.19
CA TYR A 197 -11.36 -5.83 7.59
C TYR A 197 -12.82 -5.69 8.07
N GLU A 198 -13.55 -4.70 7.56
CA GLU A 198 -14.95 -4.42 7.93
C GLU A 198 -15.91 -5.58 7.59
N TYR A 199 -15.51 -6.45 6.65
CA TYR A 199 -16.34 -7.55 6.16
C TYR A 199 -15.91 -8.91 6.73
N LEU A 200 -15.03 -8.92 7.74
CA LEU A 200 -14.45 -10.14 8.29
C LEU A 200 -14.85 -10.37 9.74
N PRO A 201 -15.06 -11.63 10.13
CA PRO A 201 -15.04 -12.01 11.54
C PRO A 201 -13.72 -11.61 12.20
N VAL A 202 -13.79 -11.06 13.41
CA VAL A 202 -12.62 -10.58 14.18
C VAL A 202 -11.51 -11.65 14.29
N ALA A 203 -11.87 -12.93 14.43
CA ALA A 203 -10.89 -14.01 14.50
C ALA A 203 -10.08 -14.18 13.20
N ILE A 204 -10.73 -14.07 12.03
CA ILE A 204 -10.05 -14.12 10.73
C ILE A 204 -9.17 -12.88 10.57
N LEU A 205 -9.70 -11.72 10.91
CA LEU A 205 -8.97 -10.46 10.83
C LEU A 205 -7.71 -10.48 11.72
N ALA A 206 -7.82 -10.91 12.98
CA ALA A 206 -6.68 -11.00 13.90
C ALA A 206 -5.57 -11.89 13.32
N LYS A 207 -5.94 -13.09 12.85
CA LYS A 207 -4.99 -14.02 12.23
C LYS A 207 -4.37 -13.44 10.96
N SER A 208 -5.17 -12.85 10.08
CA SER A 208 -4.71 -12.27 8.81
C SER A 208 -3.78 -11.08 9.02
N THR A 209 -4.03 -10.28 10.06
CA THR A 209 -3.19 -9.12 10.39
C THR A 209 -1.82 -9.57 10.91
N VAL A 210 -1.77 -10.61 11.76
CA VAL A 210 -0.49 -11.20 12.21
C VAL A 210 0.25 -11.84 11.04
N ASN A 211 -0.45 -12.60 10.19
CA ASN A 211 0.10 -13.24 9.00
C ASN A 211 0.72 -12.21 8.03
N LEU A 212 0.00 -11.12 7.77
CA LEU A 212 0.46 -10.02 6.93
C LEU A 212 1.71 -9.38 7.52
N PHE A 213 1.68 -9.01 8.81
CA PHE A 213 2.82 -8.42 9.50
C PHE A 213 4.07 -9.30 9.38
N GLN A 214 3.94 -10.60 9.67
CA GLN A 214 5.07 -11.54 9.57
C GLN A 214 5.59 -11.69 8.14
N SER A 215 4.69 -11.75 7.15
CA SER A 215 5.09 -11.84 5.73
C SER A 215 5.82 -10.59 5.27
N GLN A 216 5.36 -9.42 5.72
CA GLN A 216 5.99 -8.14 5.43
C GLN A 216 7.39 -8.05 6.04
N LEU A 217 7.58 -8.54 7.27
CA LEU A 217 8.93 -8.65 7.86
C LEU A 217 9.83 -9.58 7.05
N TYR A 218 9.32 -10.75 6.66
CA TYR A 218 10.07 -11.74 5.89
C TYR A 218 10.52 -11.21 4.52
N TYR A 219 9.68 -10.40 3.87
CA TYR A 219 9.94 -9.84 2.56
C TYR A 219 10.52 -8.42 2.56
N GLY A 220 10.99 -7.94 3.71
CA GLY A 220 11.63 -6.62 3.84
C GLY A 220 10.69 -5.42 3.71
N ASN A 221 9.36 -5.65 3.62
CA ASN A 221 8.35 -4.59 3.62
C ASN A 221 8.12 -4.03 5.04
N PHE A 222 9.14 -3.38 5.59
CA PHE A 222 9.05 -2.92 6.98
C PHE A 222 8.12 -1.72 7.19
N ASN A 223 7.87 -0.91 6.15
CA ASN A 223 6.90 0.18 6.23
C ASN A 223 5.48 -0.37 6.28
N GLY A 224 5.15 -1.32 5.41
CA GLY A 224 3.89 -2.05 5.46
C GLY A 224 3.72 -2.78 6.79
N ALA A 225 4.79 -3.37 7.34
CA ALA A 225 4.74 -3.98 8.68
C ALA A 225 4.45 -2.93 9.78
N SER A 226 5.06 -1.75 9.71
CA SER A 226 4.79 -0.64 10.63
C SER A 226 3.34 -0.15 10.52
N GLU A 227 2.82 0.02 9.30
CA GLU A 227 1.42 0.39 9.05
C GLU A 227 0.45 -0.67 9.56
N THR A 228 0.77 -1.96 9.34
CA THR A 228 -0.03 -3.09 9.82
C THR A 228 -0.06 -3.13 11.34
N LEU A 229 1.07 -2.89 12.01
CA LEU A 229 1.13 -2.78 13.47
C LEU A 229 0.30 -1.61 13.99
N ALA A 230 0.38 -0.44 13.36
CA ALA A 230 -0.46 0.70 13.71
C ALA A 230 -1.97 0.40 13.55
N ARG A 231 -2.33 -0.40 12.54
CA ARG A 231 -3.71 -0.87 12.33
C ARG A 231 -4.18 -1.83 13.43
N MET A 232 -3.32 -2.73 13.92
CA MET A 232 -3.66 -3.63 15.03
C MET A 232 -4.10 -2.88 16.29
N GLY A 233 -3.59 -1.66 16.50
CA GLY A 233 -3.95 -0.80 17.64
C GLY A 233 -5.20 0.09 17.43
N SER A 234 -5.79 0.13 16.23
CA SER A 234 -6.85 1.10 15.89
C SER A 234 -8.16 0.49 15.40
N VAL A 235 -8.21 -0.81 15.11
CA VAL A 235 -9.43 -1.50 14.66
C VAL A 235 -10.16 -2.13 15.85
N ASP A 236 -11.45 -1.83 15.97
CA ASP A 236 -12.32 -2.40 16.99
C ASP A 236 -12.31 -3.94 16.95
N GLY A 237 -12.06 -4.56 18.09
CA GLY A 237 -11.93 -6.01 18.23
C GLY A 237 -10.52 -6.57 17.98
N LEU A 238 -9.56 -5.78 17.48
CA LEU A 238 -8.15 -6.18 17.36
C LEU A 238 -7.25 -5.63 18.47
N ASN A 239 -7.79 -4.83 19.38
CA ASN A 239 -7.04 -4.13 20.42
C ASN A 239 -6.04 -5.04 21.14
N LEU A 240 -4.76 -4.87 20.81
CA LEU A 240 -3.67 -5.60 21.44
C LEU A 240 -3.43 -5.07 22.85
N SER A 241 -3.04 -5.96 23.76
CA SER A 241 -2.46 -5.50 25.03
C SER A 241 -1.20 -4.68 24.74
N GLN A 242 -0.86 -3.73 25.63
CA GLN A 242 0.37 -2.94 25.51
C GLN A 242 1.62 -3.83 25.37
N GLN A 243 1.65 -4.94 26.12
CA GLN A 243 2.73 -5.91 26.06
C GLN A 243 2.81 -6.58 24.67
N THR A 244 1.68 -7.03 24.13
CA THR A 244 1.63 -7.67 22.81
C THR A 244 2.02 -6.69 21.71
N HIS A 245 1.53 -5.45 21.77
CA HIS A 245 1.94 -4.41 20.84
C HIS A 245 3.46 -4.17 20.89
N GLN A 246 4.04 -4.11 22.09
CA GLN A 246 5.49 -3.95 22.25
C GLN A 246 6.27 -5.13 21.66
N GLN A 247 5.78 -6.37 21.80
CA GLN A 247 6.40 -7.55 21.19
C GLN A 247 6.47 -7.45 19.67
N PHE A 248 5.40 -6.98 19.01
CA PHE A 248 5.41 -6.74 17.57
C PHE A 248 6.35 -5.59 17.18
N ALA A 249 6.37 -4.50 17.95
CA ALA A 249 7.30 -3.40 17.73
C ALA A 249 8.76 -3.84 17.83
N ASP A 250 9.08 -4.68 18.82
CA ASP A 250 10.42 -5.24 19.02
C ASP A 250 10.79 -6.20 17.88
N ALA A 251 9.85 -7.03 17.41
CA ALA A 251 10.05 -7.91 16.26
C ALA A 251 10.34 -7.14 14.96
N LEU A 252 9.62 -6.04 14.72
CA LEU A 252 9.89 -5.12 13.61
C LEU A 252 11.29 -4.52 13.71
N LYS A 253 11.66 -4.01 14.88
CA LYS A 253 12.99 -3.43 15.12
C LYS A 253 14.11 -4.45 14.93
N ALA A 254 13.93 -5.67 15.44
CA ALA A 254 14.89 -6.75 15.29
C ALA A 254 15.07 -7.15 13.82
N SER A 255 13.97 -7.26 13.07
CA SER A 255 14.01 -7.64 11.65
C SER A 255 14.72 -6.57 10.80
N LYS A 256 14.47 -5.28 11.08
CA LYS A 256 15.19 -4.16 10.43
C LYS A 256 16.71 -4.18 10.66
N ALA A 257 17.19 -4.80 11.74
CA ALA A 257 18.61 -4.85 12.09
C ALA A 257 19.37 -6.04 11.43
N THR A 258 18.69 -6.91 10.69
CA THR A 258 19.31 -8.06 10.01
C THR A 258 19.90 -7.65 8.65
N GLU A 259 20.91 -8.34 8.13
CA GLU A 259 21.47 -8.02 6.79
C GLU A 259 20.46 -8.21 5.65
N SER A 260 19.46 -9.09 5.83
CA SER A 260 18.33 -9.25 4.92
C SER A 260 17.39 -8.04 4.88
N SER A 261 17.53 -7.08 5.80
CA SER A 261 16.69 -5.88 5.83
C SER A 261 16.87 -4.98 4.61
N ASN A 262 17.99 -5.11 3.91
CA ASN A 262 18.28 -4.33 2.71
C ASN A 262 17.58 -4.84 1.45
N VAL A 263 16.72 -5.86 1.55
CA VAL A 263 16.05 -6.45 0.38
C VAL A 263 14.54 -6.46 0.57
N THR A 264 13.82 -5.71 -0.27
CA THR A 264 12.36 -5.83 -0.40
C THR A 264 12.01 -6.67 -1.62
N LYS A 265 11.29 -7.77 -1.44
CA LYS A 265 10.87 -8.62 -2.56
C LYS A 265 9.48 -8.22 -3.07
N GLY A 266 9.29 -8.23 -4.38
CA GLY A 266 8.04 -7.85 -5.01
C GLY A 266 7.67 -8.72 -6.22
N GLN A 267 6.39 -8.68 -6.55
CA GLN A 267 5.82 -9.32 -7.73
C GLN A 267 4.77 -8.41 -8.35
N LEU A 268 4.85 -8.19 -9.67
CA LEU A 268 3.86 -7.42 -10.41
C LEU A 268 2.53 -8.17 -10.47
N SER A 269 1.42 -7.45 -10.28
CA SER A 269 0.08 -8.04 -10.35
C SER A 269 -0.26 -8.48 -11.78
N SER A 270 -1.48 -9.02 -11.96
CA SER A 270 -2.01 -9.33 -13.30
C SER A 270 -2.13 -8.11 -14.21
N LEU A 271 -2.08 -6.89 -13.66
CA LEU A 271 -2.04 -5.63 -14.41
C LEU A 271 -0.63 -5.18 -14.79
N GLY A 272 0.40 -5.96 -14.46
CA GLY A 272 1.79 -5.58 -14.71
C GLY A 272 2.24 -4.38 -13.86
N ALA A 273 1.69 -4.25 -12.66
CA ALA A 273 2.01 -3.16 -11.76
C ALA A 273 2.08 -3.63 -10.30
N TRP A 274 2.95 -2.99 -9.52
CA TRP A 274 3.11 -3.20 -8.09
C TRP A 274 3.38 -1.86 -7.42
N SER A 275 2.84 -1.66 -6.24
CA SER A 275 3.07 -0.43 -5.50
C SER A 275 3.06 -0.64 -4.00
N GLN A 276 3.95 0.09 -3.32
CA GLN A 276 4.10 0.01 -1.87
C GLN A 276 4.69 1.30 -1.31
N ALA A 277 4.34 1.63 -0.06
CA ALA A 277 5.05 2.66 0.71
C ALA A 277 6.54 2.28 0.85
N TYR A 278 7.42 3.25 0.59
CA TYR A 278 8.87 3.06 0.55
C TYR A 278 9.54 4.24 1.26
N GLU A 279 10.45 3.93 2.19
CA GLU A 279 11.17 4.93 2.98
C GLU A 279 12.64 4.93 2.62
N PHE A 280 13.26 6.05 2.96
CA PHE A 280 14.52 6.56 2.46
C PHE A 280 15.68 5.59 2.56
N SER A 281 16.05 5.07 1.39
CA SER A 281 17.36 4.54 1.12
C SER A 281 17.69 4.84 -0.34
N THR A 282 18.97 5.00 -0.62
CA THR A 282 19.46 4.80 -1.97
C THR A 282 19.19 3.35 -2.33
N PHE A 283 18.63 3.07 -3.52
CA PHE A 283 18.26 1.71 -3.89
C PHE A 283 18.53 1.42 -5.36
N LYS A 284 18.48 0.14 -5.73
CA LYS A 284 18.37 -0.32 -7.12
C LYS A 284 17.32 -1.42 -7.22
N VAL A 285 16.83 -1.69 -8.42
CA VAL A 285 15.90 -2.79 -8.67
C VAL A 285 16.60 -3.88 -9.48
N ASP A 286 16.52 -5.12 -9.00
CA ASP A 286 17.02 -6.31 -9.69
C ASP A 286 15.85 -7.20 -10.09
N VAL A 287 15.78 -7.58 -11.37
CA VAL A 287 14.64 -8.34 -11.92
C VAL A 287 15.04 -9.81 -12.03
N SER A 288 14.33 -10.67 -11.31
CA SER A 288 14.60 -12.11 -11.29
C SER A 288 13.83 -12.88 -12.37
N GLN A 289 12.63 -12.42 -12.74
CA GLN A 289 11.81 -13.03 -13.78
C GLN A 289 10.92 -11.97 -14.46
N GLY A 290 10.76 -12.06 -15.79
CA GLY A 290 9.96 -11.12 -16.59
C GLY A 290 10.73 -9.83 -16.91
N SER A 291 10.00 -8.78 -17.30
CA SER A 291 10.55 -7.43 -17.52
C SER A 291 9.96 -6.38 -16.60
N VAL A 292 10.72 -5.31 -16.37
CA VAL A 292 10.28 -4.06 -15.76
C VAL A 292 10.48 -2.93 -16.77
N ASP A 293 9.42 -2.20 -17.06
CA ASP A 293 9.40 -1.08 -18.01
C ASP A 293 9.70 0.26 -17.32
N SER A 294 9.29 0.40 -16.06
CA SER A 294 9.55 1.62 -15.31
C SER A 294 9.49 1.45 -13.82
N VAL A 295 10.31 2.25 -13.13
CA VAL A 295 10.31 2.45 -11.69
C VAL A 295 9.98 3.91 -11.41
N GLU A 296 9.00 4.17 -10.55
CA GLU A 296 8.51 5.52 -10.27
C GLU A 296 8.50 5.81 -8.78
N LEU A 297 9.14 6.91 -8.39
CA LEU A 297 9.00 7.51 -7.06
C LEU A 297 7.80 8.44 -7.07
N ARG A 298 6.82 8.15 -6.22
CA ARG A 298 5.55 8.86 -6.10
C ARG A 298 5.35 9.31 -4.65
N CYS A 299 5.64 10.57 -4.34
CA CYS A 299 5.71 11.09 -2.97
C CYS A 299 4.69 12.19 -2.70
N ASN A 300 4.53 12.60 -1.44
CA ASN A 300 3.64 13.71 -1.07
C ASN A 300 4.07 15.08 -1.61
N ASP A 301 5.30 15.20 -2.10
CA ASP A 301 5.94 16.46 -2.48
C ASP A 301 6.99 16.30 -3.60
N TYR A 302 7.05 15.13 -4.22
CA TYR A 302 8.02 14.79 -5.25
C TYR A 302 7.49 13.69 -6.17
N GLN A 303 7.88 13.72 -7.43
CA GLN A 303 7.63 12.63 -8.38
C GLN A 303 8.81 12.51 -9.33
N GLN A 304 9.18 11.27 -9.64
CA GLN A 304 10.19 10.95 -10.65
C GLN A 304 9.90 9.59 -11.26
N LYS A 305 9.98 9.52 -12.59
CA LYS A 305 9.84 8.28 -13.35
C LYS A 305 11.17 7.92 -14.02
N TYR A 306 11.60 6.68 -13.82
CA TYR A 306 12.76 6.08 -14.46
C TYR A 306 12.26 5.01 -15.43
N VAL A 307 12.55 5.18 -16.72
CA VAL A 307 12.29 4.18 -17.78
C VAL A 307 13.52 3.33 -18.10
N GLU A 308 14.69 3.78 -17.64
CA GLU A 308 15.98 3.11 -17.71
C GLU A 308 16.83 3.55 -16.51
N GLY A 309 17.92 2.84 -16.22
CA GLY A 309 18.88 3.20 -15.18
C GLY A 309 18.45 2.87 -13.75
N TRP A 310 17.29 2.25 -13.56
CA TRP A 310 16.78 1.80 -12.26
C TRP A 310 17.49 0.55 -11.73
N GLU A 311 18.20 -0.15 -12.61
CA GLU A 311 19.14 -1.23 -12.30
C GLU A 311 20.43 -0.72 -11.66
N ASN A 312 20.69 0.58 -11.80
CA ASN A 312 21.77 1.28 -11.13
C ASN A 312 21.26 1.94 -9.84
N GLN A 313 22.15 2.64 -9.16
CA GLN A 313 21.85 3.37 -7.96
C GLN A 313 20.88 4.54 -8.22
N ILE A 314 19.71 4.50 -7.59
CA ILE A 314 18.76 5.60 -7.47
C ILE A 314 18.91 6.23 -6.09
N ASP A 315 19.26 7.51 -6.07
CA ASP A 315 19.30 8.30 -4.84
C ASP A 315 17.93 8.91 -4.52
N PHE A 316 17.52 8.76 -3.27
CA PHE A 316 16.29 9.37 -2.80
C PHE A 316 16.49 10.88 -2.60
N PRO A 317 15.64 11.75 -3.18
CA PRO A 317 15.79 13.18 -3.00
C PRO A 317 15.59 13.57 -1.54
N ALA A 318 16.51 14.37 -0.98
CA ALA A 318 16.46 14.81 0.42
C ALA A 318 15.20 15.62 0.78
N GLN A 319 14.45 16.10 -0.20
CA GLN A 319 13.18 16.81 -0.02
C GLN A 319 11.95 15.90 -0.02
N ALA A 320 12.06 14.65 -0.44
CA ALA A 320 10.91 13.79 -0.62
C ALA A 320 10.34 13.32 0.73
N SER A 321 9.01 13.22 0.84
CA SER A 321 8.34 12.71 2.04
C SER A 321 7.20 11.76 1.69
N ASN A 322 7.01 10.72 2.52
CA ASN A 322 5.94 9.73 2.40
C ASN A 322 5.80 9.20 0.97
N CYS A 323 6.81 8.45 0.55
CA CYS A 323 6.91 8.00 -0.82
C CYS A 323 6.34 6.61 -1.01
N ILE A 324 5.89 6.41 -2.23
CA ILE A 324 5.42 5.15 -2.75
C ILE A 324 6.32 4.83 -3.92
N LEU A 325 6.80 3.59 -3.98
CA LEU A 325 7.43 3.07 -5.18
C LEU A 325 6.32 2.44 -6.04
N LEU A 326 6.27 2.79 -7.31
CA LEU A 326 5.43 2.13 -8.30
C LEU A 326 6.34 1.50 -9.35
N ILE A 327 6.21 0.19 -9.55
CA ILE A 327 6.96 -0.57 -10.55
C ILE A 327 5.96 -1.13 -11.56
N ARG A 328 6.31 -1.04 -12.84
CA ARG A 328 5.47 -1.50 -13.96
C ARG A 328 6.27 -2.34 -14.94
N GLY A 329 5.64 -3.31 -15.57
CA GLY A 329 6.27 -4.26 -16.49
C GLY A 329 5.36 -5.45 -16.80
N ASP A 330 5.96 -6.61 -17.06
CA ASP A 330 5.22 -7.83 -17.36
C ASP A 330 4.37 -8.31 -16.16
N ALA A 331 3.16 -8.79 -16.43
CA ALA A 331 2.33 -9.40 -15.40
C ALA A 331 3.05 -10.59 -14.74
N GLY A 332 3.10 -10.61 -13.40
CA GLY A 332 3.77 -11.66 -12.65
C GLY A 332 5.30 -11.56 -12.57
N ALA A 333 5.92 -10.54 -13.16
CA ALA A 333 7.37 -10.32 -13.02
C ALA A 333 7.78 -10.19 -11.56
N THR A 334 8.89 -10.81 -11.18
CA THR A 334 9.43 -10.79 -9.81
C THR A 334 10.72 -9.99 -9.77
N PHE A 335 10.90 -9.25 -8.68
CA PHE A 335 12.04 -8.35 -8.52
C PHE A 335 12.39 -8.19 -7.04
N ASP A 336 13.63 -7.78 -6.81
CA ASP A 336 14.15 -7.37 -5.51
C ASP A 336 14.50 -5.87 -5.58
N ILE A 337 14.07 -5.12 -4.59
CA ILE A 337 14.54 -3.75 -4.34
C ILE A 337 15.66 -3.85 -3.32
N LEU A 338 16.86 -3.44 -3.73
CA LEU A 338 18.08 -3.57 -2.96
C LEU A 338 18.47 -2.21 -2.41
N GLU A 339 18.37 -2.05 -1.09
CA GLU A 339 18.86 -0.88 -0.38
C GLU A 339 20.39 -0.88 -0.37
N ILE A 340 20.97 0.25 -0.74
CA ILE A 340 22.41 0.47 -0.78
C ILE A 340 22.76 1.28 0.47
N THR A 341 23.22 0.57 1.50
CA THR A 341 23.77 1.19 2.70
C THR A 341 25.17 1.71 2.40
N SER A 342 25.36 3.03 2.44
CA SER A 342 26.66 3.71 2.31
C SER A 342 27.51 3.60 3.56
#